data_AF-A0A848LRK7-F1
#
_entry.id   AF-A0A848LRK7-F1
#
_cell.length_a   1.000
_cell.length_b   1.000
_cell.length_c   1.000
_cell.angle_alpha   90.00
_cell.angle_beta   90.00
_cell.angle_gamma   90.00
#
_symmetry.space_group_name_H-M   'P 1'
#
loop_
_entity.id
_entity.type
_entity.pdbx_description
1 polymer ?
#
loop_
_entity_poly.entity_id
_entity_poly.type
_entity_poly.pdbx_seq_one_letter_code
_entity_poly.pdbx_strand_id
1 'polypeptide(L)'
;MKLPLTSRSFAFTWAPLPSMPEFLAPLPLAGVALMAVNDRWLKPALHNALTGKLSDVAICFFLPLYLSALLALVTRWPRSTRFLLGAGVTALLYTALKVSQPAADLFCDVLAVIGSPLGFTGPFRAVADPTDLVTLPLVFAAVLYGRRAAVPHTPGVTS
;
A
#
# COMPACT_ATOMS: atom_id res chain seq x y z
N MET A 1 -52.58 31.71 -17.32
CA MET A 1 -51.18 32.13 -17.14
C MET A 1 -50.54 31.23 -16.08
N LYS A 2 -49.94 30.11 -16.49
CA LYS A 2 -49.29 29.12 -15.59
C LYS A 2 -47.78 29.24 -15.82
N LEU A 3 -47.02 29.55 -14.78
CA LEU A 3 -45.56 29.62 -14.85
C LEU A 3 -44.95 28.22 -15.12
N PRO A 4 -43.90 28.11 -15.95
CA PRO A 4 -43.14 26.88 -16.07
C PRO A 4 -42.23 26.70 -14.84
N LEU A 5 -42.42 25.60 -14.12
CA LEU A 5 -41.53 25.14 -13.06
C LEU A 5 -40.26 24.56 -13.69
N THR A 6 -39.15 25.27 -13.56
CA THR A 6 -37.83 24.83 -14.01
C THR A 6 -37.34 23.71 -13.09
N SER A 7 -37.54 22.46 -13.52
CA SER A 7 -36.97 21.27 -12.87
C SER A 7 -35.46 21.25 -13.06
N ARG A 8 -34.70 21.72 -12.05
CA ARG A 8 -33.26 21.51 -11.99
C ARG A 8 -33.00 20.08 -11.55
N SER A 9 -32.79 19.19 -12.51
CA SER A 9 -32.28 17.85 -12.25
C SER A 9 -30.87 17.95 -11.66
N PHE A 10 -30.74 17.65 -10.37
CA PHE A 10 -29.45 17.36 -9.74
C PHE A 10 -28.97 16.00 -10.24
N ALA A 11 -28.32 15.98 -11.39
CA ALA A 11 -27.53 14.82 -11.81
C ALA A 11 -26.30 14.74 -10.90
N PHE A 12 -26.34 13.86 -9.90
CA PHE A 12 -25.17 13.44 -9.14
C PHE A 12 -24.28 12.64 -10.10
N THR A 13 -23.41 13.35 -10.84
CA THR A 13 -22.45 12.73 -11.75
C THR A 13 -21.41 12.01 -10.90
N TRP A 14 -21.50 10.69 -10.84
CA TRP A 14 -20.42 9.83 -10.35
C TRP A 14 -19.17 10.13 -11.17
N ALA A 15 -18.23 10.89 -10.60
CA ALA A 15 -16.91 10.98 -11.20
C ALA A 15 -16.34 9.55 -11.20
N PRO A 16 -15.96 8.98 -12.36
CA PRO A 16 -15.36 7.66 -12.38
C PRO A 16 -14.12 7.68 -11.48
N LEU A 17 -13.98 6.66 -10.65
CA LEU A 17 -12.78 6.50 -9.81
C LEU A 17 -11.54 6.55 -10.72
N PRO A 18 -10.48 7.26 -10.32
CA PRO A 18 -9.26 7.30 -11.11
C PRO A 18 -8.75 5.86 -11.32
N SER A 19 -8.36 5.54 -12.56
CA SER A 19 -7.80 4.24 -12.90
C SER A 19 -6.53 3.99 -12.08
N MET A 20 -6.51 2.92 -11.26
CA MET A 20 -5.35 2.52 -10.45
C MET A 20 -4.82 1.13 -10.83
N PRO A 21 -4.38 0.93 -12.07
CA PRO A 21 -3.87 -0.37 -12.52
C PRO A 21 -2.65 -0.83 -11.70
N GLU A 22 -1.88 0.08 -11.10
CA GLU A 22 -0.74 -0.22 -10.24
C GLU A 22 -1.09 -0.90 -8.92
N PHE A 23 -2.31 -0.71 -8.40
CA PHE A 23 -2.75 -1.26 -7.12
C PHE A 23 -3.54 -2.55 -7.30
N LEU A 24 -4.39 -2.59 -8.34
CA LEU A 24 -5.20 -3.75 -8.69
C LEU A 24 -4.47 -4.74 -9.61
N ALA A 25 -3.20 -4.47 -9.93
CA ALA A 25 -2.37 -5.42 -10.64
C ALA A 25 -2.25 -6.73 -9.83
N PRO A 26 -2.12 -7.88 -10.52
CA PRO A 26 -2.04 -9.19 -9.86
C PRO A 26 -0.85 -9.29 -8.88
N LEU A 27 0.22 -8.54 -9.12
CA LEU A 27 1.45 -8.60 -8.33
C LEU A 27 1.31 -7.94 -6.92
N PRO A 28 0.81 -6.70 -6.78
CA PRO A 28 0.44 -6.15 -5.48
C PRO A 28 -0.58 -6.99 -4.71
N LEU A 29 -1.61 -7.49 -5.41
CA LEU A 29 -2.63 -8.36 -4.80
C LEU A 29 -2.03 -9.69 -4.31
N ALA A 30 -1.10 -10.26 -5.08
CA ALA A 30 -0.34 -11.42 -4.64
C ALA A 30 0.53 -11.11 -3.41
N GLY A 31 1.10 -9.90 -3.29
CA GLY A 31 1.82 -9.45 -2.09
C GLY A 31 0.92 -9.37 -0.86
N VAL A 32 -0.31 -8.85 -1.00
CA VAL A 32 -1.31 -8.83 0.08
C VAL A 32 -1.74 -10.24 0.46
N ALA A 33 -2.04 -11.08 -0.54
CA ALA A 33 -2.41 -12.47 -0.31
C ALA A 33 -1.28 -13.25 0.39
N LEU A 34 -0.03 -13.05 -0.05
CA LEU A 34 1.16 -13.62 0.59
C LEU A 34 1.28 -13.16 2.04
N MET A 35 1.05 -11.86 2.31
CA MET A 35 1.10 -11.33 3.67
C MET A 35 0.00 -11.91 4.55
N ALA A 36 -1.24 -11.97 4.06
CA ALA A 36 -2.35 -12.58 4.78
C ALA A 36 -2.10 -14.07 5.06
N VAL A 37 -1.55 -14.79 4.07
CA VAL A 37 -1.21 -16.20 4.22
C VAL A 37 -0.09 -16.40 5.24
N ASN A 38 0.94 -15.56 5.15
CA ASN A 38 2.08 -15.58 6.05
C ASN A 38 1.66 -15.31 7.50
N ASP A 39 0.81 -14.31 7.72
CA ASP A 39 0.41 -13.88 9.06
C ASP A 39 -0.57 -14.86 9.72
N ARG A 40 -1.49 -15.44 8.93
CA ARG A 40 -2.58 -16.27 9.45
C ARG A 40 -2.25 -17.76 9.56
N TRP A 41 -1.32 -18.25 8.74
CA TRP A 41 -0.96 -19.68 8.72
C TRP A 41 0.54 -19.94 8.94
N LEU A 42 1.44 -19.21 8.27
CA LEU A 42 2.87 -19.56 8.38
C LEU A 42 3.50 -19.11 9.70
N LYS A 43 3.18 -17.91 10.21
CA LYS A 43 3.72 -17.46 11.49
C LYS A 43 3.31 -18.37 12.66
N PRO A 44 2.02 -18.77 12.80
CA PRO A 44 1.63 -19.74 13.83
C PRO A 44 2.24 -21.13 13.64
N ALA A 45 2.46 -21.57 12.39
CA ALA A 45 2.95 -22.92 12.10
C ALA A 45 4.48 -23.05 12.18
N LEU A 46 5.23 -22.03 11.76
CA LEU A 46 6.67 -22.14 11.52
C LEU A 46 7.53 -21.34 12.50
N HIS A 47 7.00 -20.40 13.31
CA HIS A 47 7.74 -19.65 14.35
C HIS A 47 9.18 -19.22 13.98
N ASN A 48 9.45 -18.92 12.71
CA ASN A 48 10.81 -18.77 12.19
C ASN A 48 11.07 -17.36 11.65
N ALA A 49 12.32 -16.90 11.78
CA ALA A 49 12.82 -15.61 11.26
C ALA A 49 12.51 -15.40 9.76
N LEU A 50 12.40 -16.49 9.00
CA LEU A 50 12.08 -16.49 7.57
C LEU A 50 10.70 -15.91 7.25
N THR A 51 9.70 -16.14 8.12
CA THR A 51 8.35 -15.56 7.97
C THR A 51 8.32 -14.05 8.27
N GLY A 52 9.26 -13.56 9.09
CA GLY A 52 9.45 -12.12 9.30
C GLY A 52 9.92 -11.44 8.02
N LYS A 53 10.98 -11.98 7.41
CA LYS A 53 11.58 -11.45 6.17
C LYS A 53 10.63 -11.49 4.98
N LEU A 54 9.76 -12.50 4.90
CA LEU A 54 8.74 -12.57 3.87
C LEU A 54 7.73 -11.41 3.97
N SER A 55 7.36 -11.06 5.20
CA SER A 55 6.49 -9.91 5.48
C SER A 55 7.18 -8.59 5.11
N ASP A 56 8.47 -8.48 5.40
CA ASP A 56 9.28 -7.32 5.05
C ASP A 56 9.38 -7.10 3.54
N VAL A 57 9.61 -8.17 2.79
CA VAL A 57 9.60 -8.18 1.32
C VAL A 57 8.24 -7.70 0.79
N ALA A 58 7.15 -8.22 1.35
CA ALA A 58 5.80 -7.84 0.94
C ALA A 58 5.53 -6.35 1.24
N ILE A 59 5.87 -5.86 2.44
CA ILE A 59 5.66 -4.47 2.86
C ILE A 59 6.50 -3.51 2.02
N CYS A 60 7.80 -3.76 1.86
CA CYS A 60 8.68 -2.89 1.07
C CYS A 60 8.28 -2.81 -0.40
N PHE A 61 7.68 -3.86 -0.95
CA PHE A 61 7.16 -3.83 -2.32
C PHE A 61 5.76 -3.20 -2.44
N PHE A 62 4.84 -3.55 -1.54
CA PHE A 62 3.43 -3.17 -1.64
C PHE A 62 3.12 -1.77 -1.10
N LEU A 63 3.67 -1.40 0.07
CA LEU A 63 3.37 -0.14 0.75
C LEU A 63 3.59 1.12 -0.11
N PRO A 64 4.67 1.25 -0.91
CA PRO A 64 4.88 2.47 -1.70
C PRO A 64 3.86 2.59 -2.84
N LEU A 65 3.39 1.47 -3.39
CA LEU A 65 2.32 1.44 -4.39
C LEU A 65 0.97 1.81 -3.77
N TYR A 66 0.67 1.27 -2.59
CA TYR A 66 -0.54 1.59 -1.84
C TYR A 66 -0.61 3.08 -1.48
N LEU A 67 0.47 3.66 -0.95
CA LEU A 67 0.52 5.10 -0.62
C LEU A 67 0.35 5.97 -1.86
N SER A 68 0.95 5.60 -2.99
CA SER A 68 0.76 6.31 -4.25
C SER A 68 -0.71 6.28 -4.73
N ALA A 69 -1.38 5.14 -4.59
CA ALA A 69 -2.79 4.97 -4.91
C ALA A 69 -3.70 5.79 -3.97
N LEU A 70 -3.41 5.77 -2.66
CA LEU A 70 -4.13 6.59 -1.68
C LEU A 70 -3.98 8.09 -1.97
N LEU A 71 -2.76 8.55 -2.28
CA LEU A 71 -2.51 9.92 -2.70
C LEU A 71 -3.23 10.28 -4.01
N ALA A 72 -3.47 9.32 -4.90
CA ALA A 72 -4.26 9.55 -6.11
C ALA A 72 -5.74 9.89 -5.83
N LEU A 73 -6.28 9.39 -4.72
CA LEU A 73 -7.66 9.67 -4.30
C LEU A 73 -7.82 11.05 -3.70
N VAL A 74 -6.82 11.51 -2.95
CA VAL A 74 -6.91 12.75 -2.16
C VAL A 74 -6.17 13.94 -2.78
N THR A 75 -5.30 13.70 -3.76
CA THR A 75 -4.51 14.74 -4.44
C THR A 75 -4.63 14.66 -5.95
N ARG A 76 -4.39 15.79 -6.63
CA ARG A 76 -4.22 15.86 -8.09
C ARG A 76 -2.74 15.88 -8.52
N TRP A 77 -1.85 15.39 -7.65
CA TRP A 77 -0.42 15.46 -7.92
C TRP A 77 0.02 14.58 -9.08
N PRO A 78 1.11 14.95 -9.78
CA PRO A 78 1.67 14.10 -10.80
C PRO A 78 2.10 12.75 -10.19
N ARG A 79 1.97 11.70 -11.01
CA ARG A 79 2.19 10.31 -10.59
C ARG A 79 3.62 10.09 -10.06
N SER A 80 4.61 10.76 -10.64
CA SER A 80 6.01 10.74 -10.17
C SER A 80 6.15 11.20 -8.73
N THR A 81 5.50 12.32 -8.35
CA THR A 81 5.52 12.85 -6.99
C THR A 81 4.86 11.90 -6.00
N ARG A 82 3.72 11.29 -6.37
CA ARG A 82 3.02 10.32 -5.53
C ARG A 82 3.87 9.08 -5.26
N PHE A 83 4.56 8.55 -6.28
CA PHE A 83 5.48 7.43 -6.09
C PHE A 83 6.71 7.81 -5.26
N LEU A 84 7.30 8.98 -5.51
CA LEU A 84 8.46 9.43 -4.75
C LEU A 84 8.12 9.60 -3.27
N LEU A 85 6.95 10.18 -2.97
CA LEU A 85 6.45 10.30 -1.61
C LEU A 85 6.11 8.94 -0.99
N GLY A 86 5.41 8.07 -1.71
CA GLY A 86 5.09 6.73 -1.24
C GLY A 86 6.35 5.91 -0.92
N ALA A 87 7.37 5.99 -1.78
CA ALA A 87 8.66 5.36 -1.58
C ALA A 87 9.43 5.97 -0.41
N GLY A 88 9.50 7.30 -0.33
CA GLY A 88 10.19 8.00 0.75
C GLY A 88 9.57 7.69 2.11
N VAL A 89 8.24 7.78 2.22
CA VAL A 89 7.50 7.45 3.45
C VAL A 89 7.69 5.99 3.82
N THR A 90 7.59 5.07 2.86
CA THR A 90 7.83 3.63 3.10
C THR A 90 9.24 3.41 3.62
N ALA A 91 10.26 3.92 2.94
CA ALA A 91 11.66 3.69 3.30
C ALA A 91 12.00 4.29 4.67
N LEU A 92 11.52 5.50 4.96
CA LEU A 92 11.74 6.16 6.25
C LEU A 92 11.05 5.42 7.39
N LEU A 93 9.76 5.12 7.24
CA LEU A 93 9.00 4.40 8.27
C LEU A 93 9.61 3.01 8.50
N TYR A 94 9.86 2.26 7.43
CA TYR A 94 10.45 0.93 7.52
C TYR A 94 11.82 0.93 8.21
N THR A 95 12.70 1.88 7.83
CA THR A 95 14.01 2.02 8.46
C THR A 95 13.88 2.37 9.94
N ALA A 96 12.99 3.29 10.30
CA ALA A 96 12.77 3.66 11.70
C ALA A 96 12.33 2.47 12.53
N LEU A 97 11.40 1.65 12.03
CA LEU A 97 10.89 0.46 12.73
C LEU A 97 11.94 -0.66 12.85
N LYS A 98 12.87 -0.77 11.89
CA LYS A 98 13.91 -1.83 11.91
C LYS A 98 15.19 -1.44 12.64
N VAL A 99 15.47 -0.16 12.79
CA VAL A 99 16.66 0.35 13.51
C VAL A 99 16.37 0.66 14.98
N SER A 100 15.12 1.04 15.31
CA SER A 100 14.76 1.49 16.66
C SER A 100 13.63 0.65 17.24
N GLN A 101 13.94 -0.15 18.26
CA GLN A 101 12.92 -0.89 19.01
C GLN A 101 11.87 0.04 19.64
N PRO A 102 12.22 1.20 20.23
CA PRO A 102 11.23 2.16 20.72
C PRO A 102 10.26 2.65 19.63
N ALA A 103 10.73 2.82 18.39
CA ALA A 103 9.86 3.21 17.27
C ALA A 103 8.93 2.05 16.88
N ALA A 104 9.44 0.81 16.89
CA ALA A 104 8.65 -0.39 16.65
C ALA A 104 7.55 -0.57 17.71
N ASP A 105 7.87 -0.35 18.98
CA ASP A 105 6.93 -0.46 20.10
C ASP A 105 5.83 0.61 19.98
N LEU A 106 6.21 1.88 19.76
CA LEU A 106 5.25 2.97 19.53
C LEU A 106 4.31 2.69 18.36
N PHE A 107 4.83 2.11 17.29
CA PHE A 107 4.00 1.74 16.14
C PHE A 107 3.01 0.62 16.48
N CYS A 108 3.42 -0.37 17.27
CA CYS A 108 2.53 -1.42 17.77
C CYS A 108 1.43 -0.85 18.67
N ASP A 109 1.75 0.13 19.51
CA ASP A 109 0.77 0.81 20.37
C ASP A 109 -0.27 1.57 19.54
N VAL A 110 0.19 2.32 18.53
CA VAL A 110 -0.70 3.03 17.60
C VAL A 110 -1.60 2.04 16.85
N LEU A 111 -1.05 0.92 16.38
CA LEU A 111 -1.82 -0.14 15.73
C LEU A 111 -2.83 -0.79 16.68
N ALA A 112 -2.50 -0.98 17.96
CA ALA A 112 -3.43 -1.51 18.95
C ALA A 112 -4.63 -0.56 19.16
N VAL A 113 -4.38 0.75 19.24
CA VAL A 113 -5.43 1.76 19.39
C VAL A 113 -6.35 1.82 18.17
N ILE A 114 -5.78 1.76 16.96
CA ILE A 114 -6.55 1.83 15.70
C ILE A 114 -7.23 0.48 15.40
N GLY A 115 -6.59 -0.63 15.72
CA GLY A 115 -7.04 -1.99 15.43
C GLY A 115 -8.13 -2.48 16.37
N SER A 116 -8.14 -2.02 17.63
CA SER A 116 -9.14 -2.40 18.63
C SER A 116 -10.59 -2.12 18.18
N PRO A 117 -10.94 -0.92 17.65
CA PRO A 117 -12.26 -0.66 17.07
C PRO A 117 -12.64 -1.57 15.90
N LEU A 118 -11.65 -2.13 15.20
CA LEU A 118 -11.84 -2.98 14.02
C LEU A 118 -11.85 -4.48 14.36
N GLY A 119 -11.75 -4.84 15.65
CA GLY A 119 -11.73 -6.23 16.11
C GLY A 119 -10.37 -6.93 16.00
N PHE A 120 -9.29 -6.20 15.73
CA PHE A 120 -7.94 -6.74 15.79
C PHE A 120 -7.42 -6.65 17.23
N THR A 121 -7.51 -7.75 17.98
CA THR A 121 -7.23 -7.80 19.43
C THR A 121 -5.95 -8.59 19.78
N GLY A 122 -5.10 -8.91 18.81
CA GLY A 122 -3.84 -9.62 19.04
C GLY A 122 -2.70 -8.70 19.51
N PRO A 123 -1.71 -9.22 20.25
CA PRO A 123 -0.50 -8.46 20.55
C PRO A 123 0.27 -8.19 19.25
N PHE A 124 0.32 -6.93 18.83
CA PHE A 124 1.20 -6.51 17.75
C PHE A 124 2.64 -6.58 18.25
N ARG A 125 3.45 -7.41 17.60
CA ARG A 125 4.86 -7.56 17.95
C ARG A 125 5.73 -7.31 16.72
N ALA A 126 6.47 -6.22 16.76
CA ALA A 126 7.54 -5.91 15.82
C ALA A 126 8.89 -5.99 16.53
N VAL A 127 9.86 -6.63 15.89
CA VAL A 127 11.24 -6.70 16.38
C VAL A 127 12.10 -5.87 15.43
N ALA A 128 12.86 -4.95 16.00
CA ALA A 128 13.87 -4.20 15.27
C ALA A 128 15.06 -5.11 14.97
N ASP A 129 15.25 -5.41 13.68
CA ASP A 129 16.39 -6.16 13.15
C ASP A 129 16.98 -5.38 11.95
N PRO A 130 18.15 -4.74 12.11
CA PRO A 130 18.80 -4.01 11.04
C PRO A 130 19.15 -4.87 9.82
N THR A 131 19.24 -6.21 9.95
CA THR A 131 19.48 -7.09 8.80
C THR A 131 18.33 -7.09 7.81
N ASP A 132 17.14 -6.66 8.23
CA ASP A 132 15.98 -6.56 7.35
C ASP A 132 16.03 -5.33 6.43
N LEU A 133 16.95 -4.37 6.66
CA LEU A 133 17.21 -3.24 5.75
C LEU A 133 17.69 -3.70 4.36
N VAL A 134 18.14 -4.95 4.22
CA VAL A 134 18.44 -5.59 2.94
C VAL A 134 17.20 -5.64 2.03
N THR A 135 15.99 -5.47 2.57
CA THR A 135 14.74 -5.39 1.79
C THR A 135 14.46 -3.99 1.21
N LEU A 136 15.14 -2.93 1.64
CA LEU A 136 14.94 -1.56 1.13
C LEU A 136 15.07 -1.42 -0.41
N PRO A 137 15.98 -2.13 -1.10
CA PRO A 137 16.01 -2.12 -2.57
C PRO A 137 14.68 -2.53 -3.23
N LEU A 138 13.82 -3.28 -2.54
CA LEU A 138 12.48 -3.62 -3.05
C LEU A 138 11.54 -2.41 -3.13
N VAL A 139 11.75 -1.40 -2.30
CA VAL A 139 11.03 -0.11 -2.42
C VAL A 139 11.35 0.53 -3.77
N PHE A 140 12.64 0.49 -4.16
CA PHE A 140 13.05 0.97 -5.48
C PHE A 140 12.46 0.10 -6.61
N ALA A 141 12.45 -1.23 -6.44
CA ALA A 141 11.83 -2.14 -7.39
C ALA A 141 10.32 -1.86 -7.57
N ALA A 142 9.61 -1.54 -6.50
CA ALA A 142 8.20 -1.16 -6.54
C ALA A 142 7.97 0.13 -7.33
N VAL A 143 8.83 1.15 -7.15
CA VAL A 143 8.78 2.38 -7.95
C VAL A 143 9.01 2.07 -9.43
N LEU A 144 10.01 1.24 -9.77
CA LEU A 144 10.24 0.83 -11.15
C LEU A 144 9.05 0.07 -11.74
N TYR A 145 8.45 -0.84 -10.97
CA TYR A 145 7.26 -1.60 -11.38
C TYR A 145 6.07 -0.67 -11.63
N GLY A 146 5.74 0.20 -10.68
CA GLY A 146 4.62 1.14 -10.79
C GLY A 146 4.76 2.16 -11.93
N ARG A 147 6.01 2.48 -12.31
CA ARG A 147 6.32 3.28 -13.51
C ARG A 147 6.10 2.51 -14.81
N ARG A 148 6.41 1.21 -14.85
CA ARG A 148 6.27 0.36 -16.05
C ARG A 148 4.83 -0.11 -16.28
N ALA A 149 4.12 -0.49 -15.22
CA ALA A 149 2.71 -0.88 -15.27
C ALA A 149 1.78 0.28 -15.71
N ALA A 150 2.30 1.51 -15.75
CA ALA A 150 1.60 2.70 -16.19
C ALA A 150 1.66 2.93 -17.71
N VAL A 151 2.47 2.17 -18.46
CA VAL A 151 2.51 2.27 -19.92
C VAL A 151 1.25 1.59 -20.45
N PRO A 152 0.30 2.33 -21.07
CA PRO A 152 -0.86 1.70 -21.68
C PRO A 152 -0.35 0.76 -22.77
N HIS A 153 -0.77 -0.50 -22.75
CA HIS A 153 -0.77 -1.28 -23.97
C HIS A 153 -1.70 -0.54 -24.94
N THR A 154 -1.14 0.21 -25.88
CA THR A 154 -1.85 0.53 -27.12
C THR A 154 -2.00 -0.81 -27.82
N PRO A 155 -3.19 -1.45 -27.87
CA PRO A 155 -3.35 -2.59 -28.75
C PRO A 155 -3.05 -2.09 -30.15
N GLY A 156 -2.02 -2.66 -30.77
CA GLY A 156 -1.55 -2.25 -32.07
C GLY A 156 -2.71 -2.23 -33.05
N VAL A 157 -2.91 -1.08 -33.69
CA VAL A 157 -3.57 -1.01 -34.99
C VAL A 157 -2.74 -1.90 -35.92
N THR A 158 -3.21 -3.12 -36.12
CA THR A 158 -2.77 -3.96 -37.23
C THR A 158 -3.48 -3.42 -38.46
N SER A 159 -2.68 -2.93 -39.41
CA SER A 159 -3.10 -2.47 -40.74
C SER A 159 -3.61 -3.62 -41.58
#